data_AF-A0AAJ6B8I7-F1
#
_entry.id   AF-A0AAJ6B8I7-F1
#
_cell.length_a   1.000
_cell.length_b   1.000
_cell.length_c   1.000
_cell.angle_alpha   90.00
_cell.angle_beta   90.00
_cell.angle_gamma   90.00
#
_symmetry.space_group_name_H-M   'P 1'
#
loop_
_entity.id
_entity.type
_entity.pdbx_description
1 polymer ?
#
loop_
_entity_poly.entity_id
_entity_poly.type
_entity_poly.pdbx_seq_one_letter_code
_entity_poly.pdbx_strand_id
1 'polypeptide(L)'
;MTTNTFYKKTMVLFAVLLFAIVACKKEDPNKGLEPPRLFRPLGISVKTSQTTAKVTWSAPVLSVNLKLAYLTEFSQDSLFASSEFAIKTDTIGVTVTDEKLAVRKKYYVRVKALATANQPDSQWQVSGSFSITGEQLFLPLRELEIMENQVTLRWKDTVGLDKITLTPGSGTATSITLTPTESMAGKKVITGLKTGTEYSAEIFMGTKSKGLLKFSTLSATVYSVVLDPGADLVAAINAASNNAVIGLNPGTYSAGSSVFTLLQKSVTLKSTSGNPNDTKVNFKEFTLKGTGAGISLDGIELDGTASGSLYFINPTGVAADNEKANFANVKINNCIIHGATTSFLRANRGTAAGDYTMDQITVKNSTVYDIGSTLGYICFHLDKLQFNALTVTKSTFYNIGQAFLSCSTVIPGTPPVITVDYCTFNYFGANGRYVFMDANANPVRFSMTNSIIANVPRLTATVNNVTIRASAATSTIVFSYNNTFNFTNGTGTTLVQPTANTSQANNLFIALGWTATQTEFTLPLVSPLRTASSTGSPIGDPRWTY
;
A
#
# COMPACT_ATOMS: atom_id res chain seq x y z
N MET A 1 92.70 -29.46 -75.61
CA MET A 1 91.59 -29.82 -74.69
C MET A 1 91.51 -28.79 -73.58
N THR A 2 90.64 -27.76 -73.64
CA THR A 2 90.33 -26.91 -72.45
C THR A 2 89.27 -25.81 -72.64
N THR A 3 88.61 -25.65 -73.80
CA THR A 3 87.67 -24.52 -74.03
C THR A 3 86.18 -24.88 -73.97
N ASN A 4 85.82 -26.17 -73.97
CA ASN A 4 84.41 -26.61 -74.10
C ASN A 4 83.64 -26.76 -72.76
N THR A 5 84.35 -26.74 -71.63
CA THR A 5 83.76 -26.90 -70.28
C THR A 5 83.31 -25.57 -69.65
N PHE A 6 83.85 -24.43 -70.10
CA PHE A 6 83.51 -23.12 -69.55
C PHE A 6 82.18 -22.58 -70.10
N TYR A 7 81.91 -22.74 -71.40
CA TYR A 7 80.64 -22.32 -72.01
C TYR A 7 79.43 -23.13 -71.52
N LYS A 8 79.57 -24.45 -71.30
CA LYS A 8 78.49 -25.28 -70.72
C LYS A 8 78.16 -24.91 -69.27
N LYS A 9 79.16 -24.59 -68.45
CA LYS A 9 78.92 -24.15 -67.05
C LYS A 9 78.28 -22.76 -66.99
N THR A 10 78.66 -21.85 -67.89
CA THR A 10 78.11 -20.48 -67.94
C THR A 10 76.68 -20.48 -68.49
N MET A 11 76.37 -21.32 -69.47
CA MET A 11 75.02 -21.45 -70.05
C MET A 11 74.04 -22.15 -69.09
N VAL A 12 74.51 -23.11 -68.28
CA VAL A 12 73.72 -23.72 -67.20
C VAL A 12 73.50 -22.72 -66.06
N LEU A 13 74.51 -21.91 -65.69
CA LEU A 13 74.33 -20.86 -64.69
C LEU A 13 73.33 -19.79 -65.14
N PHE A 14 73.38 -19.38 -66.42
CA PHE A 14 72.45 -18.40 -66.97
C PHE A 14 71.03 -18.96 -67.14
N ALA A 15 70.89 -20.24 -67.50
CA ALA A 15 69.59 -20.93 -67.53
C ALA A 15 69.00 -21.09 -66.12
N VAL A 16 69.81 -21.45 -65.12
CA VAL A 16 69.37 -21.52 -63.71
C VAL A 16 69.00 -20.14 -63.17
N LEU A 17 69.70 -19.08 -63.59
CA LEU A 17 69.35 -17.71 -63.23
C LEU A 17 68.05 -17.22 -63.91
N LEU A 18 67.80 -17.59 -65.17
CA LEU A 18 66.53 -17.28 -65.84
C LEU A 18 65.33 -18.05 -65.25
N PHE A 19 65.52 -19.30 -64.81
CA PHE A 19 64.46 -20.06 -64.11
C PHE A 19 64.20 -19.52 -62.69
N ALA A 20 65.19 -18.92 -62.02
CA ALA A 20 65.04 -18.33 -60.70
C ALA A 20 64.20 -17.03 -60.69
N ILE A 21 64.12 -16.31 -61.81
CA ILE A 21 63.36 -15.04 -61.91
C ILE A 21 61.87 -15.31 -62.23
N VAL A 22 61.55 -16.43 -62.90
CA VAL A 22 60.15 -16.80 -63.23
C VAL A 22 59.44 -17.52 -62.07
N ALA A 23 60.18 -18.14 -61.15
CA ALA A 23 59.62 -18.81 -59.97
C ALA A 23 59.22 -17.85 -58.81
N CYS A 24 59.46 -16.55 -58.95
CA CYS A 24 59.15 -15.53 -57.95
C CYS A 24 57.95 -14.64 -58.34
N LYS A 25 56.90 -15.21 -58.95
CA LYS A 25 55.58 -14.59 -58.77
C LYS A 25 55.08 -14.99 -57.39
N LYS A 26 55.31 -14.13 -56.39
CA LYS A 26 54.57 -14.22 -55.12
C LYS A 26 53.10 -14.14 -55.50
N GLU A 27 52.42 -15.29 -55.53
CA GLU A 27 50.98 -15.29 -55.53
C GLU A 27 50.57 -14.58 -54.25
N ASP A 28 49.73 -13.55 -54.38
CA ASP A 28 49.11 -12.94 -53.22
C ASP A 28 48.44 -14.09 -52.45
N PRO A 29 48.84 -14.36 -51.19
CA PRO A 29 48.27 -15.46 -50.42
C PRO A 29 46.75 -15.31 -50.20
N ASN A 30 46.18 -14.15 -50.55
CA ASN A 30 44.75 -13.86 -50.50
C ASN A 30 44.08 -13.88 -51.89
N LYS A 31 44.78 -14.26 -52.95
CA LYS A 31 44.23 -14.29 -54.31
C LYS A 31 43.12 -15.33 -54.41
N GLY A 32 41.88 -14.87 -54.61
CA GLY A 32 40.68 -15.72 -54.65
C GLY A 32 40.01 -15.93 -53.30
N LEU A 33 40.51 -15.32 -52.22
CA LEU A 33 39.84 -15.27 -50.92
C LEU A 33 38.95 -14.03 -50.83
N GLU A 34 37.75 -14.20 -50.30
CA GLU A 34 36.86 -13.08 -49.96
C GLU A 34 37.54 -12.13 -48.97
N PRO A 35 37.32 -10.80 -49.07
CA PRO A 35 37.89 -9.85 -48.14
C PRO A 35 37.51 -10.20 -46.68
N PRO A 36 38.44 -10.05 -45.71
CA PRO A 36 38.16 -10.38 -44.33
C PRO A 36 37.00 -9.54 -43.78
N ARG A 37 36.02 -10.23 -43.22
CA ARG A 37 34.80 -9.68 -42.62
C ARG A 37 35.11 -8.74 -41.46
N LEU A 38 34.26 -7.73 -41.24
CA LEU A 38 34.26 -6.95 -40.00
C LEU A 38 34.07 -7.84 -38.76
N PHE A 39 34.80 -7.55 -37.69
CA PHE A 39 34.51 -8.13 -36.38
C PHE A 39 33.11 -7.73 -35.92
N ARG A 40 32.45 -8.60 -35.13
CA ARG A 40 31.15 -8.25 -34.55
C ARG A 40 31.30 -7.11 -33.53
N PRO A 41 30.28 -6.25 -33.38
CA PRO A 41 30.21 -5.33 -32.25
C PRO A 41 30.35 -6.06 -30.91
N LEU A 42 30.85 -5.36 -29.90
CA LEU A 42 31.09 -5.93 -28.57
C LEU A 42 30.14 -5.34 -27.52
N GLY A 43 29.78 -6.16 -26.53
CA GLY A 43 29.14 -5.70 -25.29
C GLY A 43 27.87 -4.87 -25.49
N ILE A 44 26.77 -5.51 -25.90
CA ILE A 44 25.47 -4.81 -25.92
C ILE A 44 25.03 -4.54 -24.49
N SER A 45 24.76 -3.26 -24.19
CA SER A 45 24.17 -2.79 -22.95
C SER A 45 22.81 -2.19 -23.24
N VAL A 46 21.81 -2.55 -22.43
CA VAL A 46 20.45 -2.00 -22.52
C VAL A 46 20.10 -1.34 -21.20
N LYS A 47 19.80 -0.04 -21.24
CA LYS A 47 19.27 0.71 -20.11
C LYS A 47 17.83 1.09 -20.38
N THR A 48 16.90 0.69 -19.50
CA THR A 48 15.47 0.95 -19.67
C THR A 48 14.97 2.02 -18.71
N SER A 49 13.94 2.74 -19.15
CA SER A 49 13.04 3.56 -18.34
C SER A 49 11.62 3.00 -18.48
N GLN A 50 10.61 3.74 -18.00
CA GLN A 50 9.21 3.33 -18.12
C GLN A 50 8.79 3.14 -19.60
N THR A 51 9.17 4.07 -20.47
CA THR A 51 8.70 4.15 -21.86
C THR A 51 9.83 4.06 -22.89
N THR A 52 11.08 3.88 -22.47
CA THR A 52 12.23 3.90 -23.38
C THR A 52 13.26 2.83 -23.06
N ALA A 53 13.97 2.36 -24.08
CA ALA A 53 15.14 1.51 -23.98
C ALA A 53 16.29 2.13 -24.78
N LYS A 54 17.39 2.43 -24.11
CA LYS A 54 18.64 2.87 -24.73
C LYS A 54 19.57 1.68 -24.88
N VAL A 55 19.80 1.27 -26.12
CA VAL A 55 20.70 0.18 -26.50
C VAL A 55 22.01 0.77 -26.97
N THR A 56 23.13 0.32 -26.43
CA THR A 56 24.47 0.76 -26.83
C THR A 56 25.40 -0.44 -26.99
N TRP A 57 26.40 -0.30 -27.84
CA TRP A 57 27.45 -1.32 -28.04
C TRP A 57 28.81 -0.64 -28.24
N SER A 58 29.87 -1.44 -28.20
CA SER A 58 31.21 -1.01 -28.60
C SER A 58 31.44 -1.34 -30.07
N ALA A 59 32.14 -0.44 -30.77
CA ALA A 59 32.53 -0.67 -32.15
C ALA A 59 33.35 -1.96 -32.29
N PRO A 60 33.31 -2.62 -33.47
CA PRO A 60 34.21 -3.73 -33.78
C PRO A 60 35.67 -3.43 -33.45
N VAL A 61 36.41 -4.44 -33.01
CA VAL A 61 37.87 -4.29 -32.89
C VAL A 61 38.49 -4.06 -34.26
N LEU A 62 39.63 -3.36 -34.28
CA LEU A 62 40.35 -2.99 -35.51
C LEU A 62 39.55 -2.09 -36.49
N SER A 63 38.55 -1.34 -36.00
CA SER A 63 37.75 -0.41 -36.81
C SER A 63 37.90 1.07 -36.45
N VAL A 64 38.96 1.46 -35.72
CA VAL A 64 39.12 2.83 -35.14
C VAL A 64 39.09 3.94 -36.20
N ASN A 65 39.54 3.67 -37.42
CA ASN A 65 39.57 4.64 -38.51
C ASN A 65 38.43 4.46 -39.52
N LEU A 66 37.43 3.60 -39.22
CA LEU A 66 36.31 3.32 -40.09
C LEU A 66 35.05 4.03 -39.60
N LYS A 67 34.35 4.72 -40.52
CA LYS A 67 32.97 5.14 -40.29
C LYS A 67 32.06 3.95 -40.58
N LEU A 68 31.48 3.39 -39.53
CA LEU A 68 30.62 2.21 -39.64
C LEU A 68 29.15 2.60 -39.48
N ALA A 69 28.32 1.99 -40.32
CA ALA A 69 26.89 1.89 -40.08
C ALA A 69 26.56 0.53 -39.46
N TYR A 70 25.45 0.47 -38.74
CA TYR A 70 24.99 -0.69 -38.00
C TYR A 70 23.54 -0.98 -38.35
N LEU A 71 23.19 -2.27 -38.38
CA LEU A 71 21.80 -2.72 -38.37
C LEU A 71 21.51 -3.32 -37.01
N THR A 72 20.49 -2.80 -36.35
CA THR A 72 19.92 -3.33 -35.10
C THR A 72 18.56 -3.93 -35.38
N GLU A 73 18.32 -5.14 -34.89
CA GLU A 73 17.04 -5.84 -35.01
C GLU A 73 16.52 -6.19 -33.63
N PHE A 74 15.21 -6.03 -33.45
CA PHE A 74 14.52 -6.29 -32.20
C PHE A 74 13.54 -7.44 -32.40
N SER A 75 13.54 -8.40 -31.48
CA SER A 75 12.65 -9.56 -31.53
C SER A 75 12.15 -9.93 -30.14
N GLN A 76 10.97 -10.53 -30.06
CA GLN A 76 10.48 -11.19 -28.83
C GLN A 76 11.01 -12.63 -28.71
N ASP A 77 11.61 -13.16 -29.78
CA ASP A 77 12.27 -14.45 -29.83
C ASP A 77 13.79 -14.29 -29.74
N SER A 78 14.43 -15.04 -28.83
CA SER A 78 15.88 -15.03 -28.66
C SER A 78 16.65 -15.58 -29.87
N LEU A 79 16.01 -16.40 -30.71
CA LEU A 79 16.63 -16.96 -31.91
C LEU A 79 16.47 -16.05 -33.13
N PHE A 80 15.67 -14.98 -33.02
CA PHE A 80 15.37 -14.05 -34.11
C PHE A 80 14.85 -14.76 -35.36
N ALA A 81 13.98 -15.76 -35.18
CA ALA A 81 13.28 -16.39 -36.31
C ALA A 81 12.42 -15.36 -37.07
N SER A 82 11.86 -14.38 -36.35
CA SER A 82 11.27 -13.16 -36.89
C SER A 82 11.85 -11.93 -36.18
N SER A 83 11.89 -10.80 -36.91
CA SER A 83 12.22 -9.49 -36.35
C SER A 83 10.95 -8.66 -36.28
N GLU A 84 10.71 -8.03 -35.14
CA GLU A 84 9.58 -7.11 -34.92
C GLU A 84 9.81 -5.82 -35.70
N PHE A 85 11.03 -5.27 -35.60
CA PHE A 85 11.48 -4.11 -36.36
C PHE A 85 13.00 -4.02 -36.39
N ALA A 86 13.52 -3.22 -37.31
CA ALA A 86 14.94 -2.96 -37.45
C ALA A 86 15.23 -1.45 -37.51
N ILE A 87 16.44 -1.06 -37.09
CA ILE A 87 16.92 0.32 -37.13
C ILE A 87 18.34 0.32 -37.72
N LYS A 88 18.56 1.14 -38.74
CA LYS A 88 19.91 1.45 -39.24
C LYS A 88 20.42 2.73 -38.57
N THR A 89 21.66 2.74 -38.13
CA THR A 89 22.31 3.91 -37.52
C THR A 89 23.80 3.93 -37.84
N ASP A 90 24.42 5.10 -37.86
CA ASP A 90 25.87 5.30 -37.95
C ASP A 90 26.52 5.62 -36.59
N THR A 91 25.75 5.50 -35.51
CA THR A 91 26.21 5.68 -34.13
C THR A 91 26.32 4.35 -33.39
N ILE A 92 26.99 4.35 -32.24
CA ILE A 92 27.19 3.17 -31.38
C ILE A 92 26.02 2.89 -30.42
N GLY A 93 24.80 3.28 -30.81
CA GLY A 93 23.60 3.04 -30.02
C GLY A 93 22.31 3.48 -30.69
N VAL A 94 21.19 2.98 -30.19
CA VAL A 94 19.84 3.41 -30.57
C VAL A 94 18.99 3.61 -29.32
N THR A 95 18.07 4.57 -29.37
CA THR A 95 17.03 4.72 -28.36
C THR A 95 15.70 4.34 -29.01
N VAL A 96 14.95 3.45 -28.35
CA VAL A 96 13.64 2.99 -28.80
C VAL A 96 12.61 3.30 -27.74
N THR A 97 11.42 3.72 -28.16
CA THR A 97 10.31 4.11 -27.29
C THR A 97 9.21 3.06 -27.26
N ASP A 98 8.21 3.29 -26.42
CA ASP A 98 6.97 2.51 -26.31
C ASP A 98 6.08 2.56 -27.58
N GLU A 99 6.48 3.32 -28.61
CA GLU A 99 5.85 3.29 -29.93
C GLU A 99 6.22 2.03 -30.72
N LYS A 100 7.39 1.45 -30.46
CA LYS A 100 7.86 0.20 -31.10
C LYS A 100 8.00 -0.96 -30.12
N LEU A 101 8.20 -0.66 -28.83
CA LEU A 101 8.31 -1.66 -27.78
C LEU A 101 6.99 -1.76 -27.02
N ALA A 102 6.35 -2.93 -27.05
CA ALA A 102 5.24 -3.18 -26.16
C ALA A 102 5.72 -3.23 -24.70
N VAL A 103 5.03 -2.53 -23.80
CA VAL A 103 5.37 -2.51 -22.38
C VAL A 103 5.14 -3.89 -21.75
N ARG A 104 5.97 -4.24 -20.77
CA ARG A 104 5.94 -5.53 -20.03
C ARG A 104 6.04 -6.76 -20.94
N LYS A 105 6.52 -6.59 -22.18
CA LYS A 105 6.90 -7.69 -23.07
C LYS A 105 8.42 -7.83 -23.10
N LYS A 106 8.85 -9.08 -23.22
CA LYS A 106 10.26 -9.46 -23.30
C LYS A 106 10.76 -9.25 -24.73
N TYR A 107 11.85 -8.53 -24.87
CA TYR A 107 12.54 -8.31 -26.14
C TYR A 107 14.02 -8.70 -26.02
N TYR A 108 14.61 -8.97 -27.17
CA TYR A 108 16.04 -9.14 -27.41
C TYR A 108 16.43 -8.19 -28.53
N VAL A 109 17.68 -7.73 -28.53
CA VAL A 109 18.24 -6.94 -29.63
C VAL A 109 19.50 -7.62 -30.15
N ARG A 110 19.65 -7.66 -31.48
CA ARG A 110 20.90 -8.05 -32.13
C ARG A 110 21.44 -6.91 -32.99
N VAL A 111 22.76 -6.80 -33.05
CA VAL A 111 23.44 -5.77 -33.84
C VAL A 111 24.55 -6.37 -34.70
N LYS A 112 24.69 -5.87 -35.92
CA LYS A 112 25.85 -6.11 -36.78
C LYS A 112 26.36 -4.78 -37.36
N ALA A 113 27.65 -4.69 -37.61
CA ALA A 113 28.21 -3.65 -38.46
C ALA A 113 27.92 -4.01 -39.93
N LEU A 114 27.45 -3.03 -40.70
CA LEU A 114 27.19 -3.17 -42.12
C LEU A 114 28.48 -3.12 -42.92
N ALA A 115 28.46 -3.72 -44.11
CA ALA A 115 29.58 -3.78 -45.03
C ALA A 115 30.12 -2.38 -45.34
N THR A 116 31.44 -2.32 -45.53
CA THR A 116 32.11 -1.16 -46.14
C THR A 116 32.41 -1.48 -47.60
N ALA A 117 33.02 -0.54 -48.34
CA ALA A 117 33.39 -0.75 -49.74
C ALA A 117 34.25 -2.02 -49.96
N ASN A 118 35.05 -2.41 -48.95
CA ASN A 118 36.07 -3.46 -49.08
C ASN A 118 35.91 -4.61 -48.07
N GLN A 119 34.86 -4.60 -47.23
CA GLN A 119 34.67 -5.62 -46.20
C GLN A 119 33.20 -6.00 -46.04
N PRO A 120 32.85 -7.30 -46.01
CA PRO A 120 31.49 -7.75 -45.74
C PRO A 120 30.99 -7.39 -44.32
N ASP A 121 29.66 -7.39 -44.15
CA ASP A 121 28.94 -7.24 -42.87
C ASP A 121 29.57 -8.05 -41.74
N SER A 122 29.57 -7.55 -40.50
CA SER A 122 30.00 -8.38 -39.37
C SER A 122 29.03 -9.53 -39.07
N GLN A 123 29.47 -10.47 -38.25
CA GLN A 123 28.55 -11.39 -37.56
C GLN A 123 27.66 -10.61 -36.58
N TRP A 124 26.50 -11.20 -36.23
CA TRP A 124 25.59 -10.65 -35.24
C TRP A 124 26.16 -10.79 -33.82
N GLN A 125 25.93 -9.76 -33.01
CA GLN A 125 25.98 -9.83 -31.56
C GLN A 125 24.56 -9.74 -31.01
N VAL A 126 24.23 -10.55 -30.01
CA VAL A 126 22.89 -10.62 -29.41
C VAL A 126 22.95 -10.18 -27.94
N SER A 127 21.90 -9.53 -27.46
CA SER A 127 21.76 -9.09 -26.07
C SER A 127 21.12 -10.17 -25.18
N GLY A 128 21.23 -9.99 -23.87
CA GLY A 128 20.26 -10.60 -22.94
C GLY A 128 18.86 -10.00 -23.14
N SER A 129 17.85 -10.61 -22.54
CA SER A 129 16.49 -10.09 -22.63
C SER A 129 16.29 -8.81 -21.84
N PHE A 130 15.41 -7.95 -22.31
CA PHE A 130 14.98 -6.74 -21.60
C PHE A 130 13.48 -6.48 -21.81
N SER A 131 12.92 -5.57 -21.01
CA SER A 131 11.56 -5.07 -21.16
C SER A 131 11.49 -3.65 -20.61
N ILE A 132 10.62 -2.82 -21.19
CA ILE A 132 10.22 -1.55 -20.57
C ILE A 132 9.00 -1.78 -19.69
N THR A 133 8.89 -1.11 -18.54
CA THR A 133 7.85 -1.39 -17.55
C THR A 133 6.49 -0.78 -17.90
N GLY A 134 6.47 0.25 -18.74
CA GLY A 134 5.32 1.13 -18.93
C GLY A 134 5.15 2.13 -17.78
N GLU A 135 4.28 3.10 -17.99
CA GLU A 135 3.86 4.05 -16.96
C GLU A 135 2.98 3.36 -15.90
N GLN A 136 2.90 3.99 -14.73
CA GLN A 136 2.00 3.60 -13.64
C GLN A 136 1.19 4.81 -13.19
N LEU A 137 -0.03 4.92 -13.72
CA LEU A 137 -0.98 5.94 -13.31
C LEU A 137 -1.89 5.49 -12.17
N PHE A 138 -2.13 4.19 -12.00
CA PHE A 138 -2.92 3.73 -10.87
C PHE A 138 -2.26 4.13 -9.54
N LEU A 139 -3.10 4.57 -8.61
CA LEU A 139 -2.70 4.80 -7.23
C LEU A 139 -2.72 3.47 -6.47
N PRO A 140 -1.96 3.35 -5.36
CA PRO A 140 -2.02 2.16 -4.52
C PRO A 140 -3.45 1.86 -4.08
N LEU A 141 -3.90 0.63 -4.28
CA LEU A 141 -5.25 0.20 -3.92
C LEU A 141 -5.38 0.10 -2.40
N ARG A 142 -6.40 0.74 -1.85
CA ARG A 142 -6.70 0.67 -0.41
C ARG A 142 -7.57 -0.52 -0.10
N GLU A 143 -7.47 -1.03 1.12
CA GLU A 143 -8.26 -2.20 1.55
C GLU A 143 -9.78 -1.97 1.41
N LEU A 144 -10.26 -0.77 1.76
CA LEU A 144 -11.68 -0.40 1.65
C LEU A 144 -12.19 -0.30 0.21
N GLU A 145 -11.29 -0.27 -0.76
CA GLU A 145 -11.65 -0.18 -2.18
C GLU A 145 -11.84 -1.56 -2.80
N ILE A 146 -11.59 -2.63 -2.06
CA ILE A 146 -11.76 -4.01 -2.48
C ILE A 146 -12.92 -4.61 -1.69
N MET A 147 -13.98 -5.00 -2.39
CA MET A 147 -15.13 -5.66 -1.80
C MET A 147 -15.28 -7.08 -2.35
N GLU A 148 -16.33 -7.78 -1.92
CA GLU A 148 -16.62 -9.15 -2.37
C GLU A 148 -16.88 -9.19 -3.88
N ASN A 149 -17.65 -8.23 -4.41
CA ASN A 149 -18.09 -8.21 -5.81
C ASN A 149 -17.79 -6.88 -6.53
N GLN A 150 -16.95 -6.03 -5.94
CA GLN A 150 -16.67 -4.70 -6.46
C GLN A 150 -15.23 -4.30 -6.16
N VAL A 151 -14.66 -3.46 -7.02
CA VAL A 151 -13.44 -2.71 -6.72
C VAL A 151 -13.61 -1.22 -7.08
N THR A 152 -12.98 -0.34 -6.32
CA THR A 152 -12.79 1.07 -6.69
C THR A 152 -11.35 1.28 -7.11
N LEU A 153 -11.11 1.56 -8.39
CA LEU A 153 -9.77 1.87 -8.89
C LEU A 153 -9.59 3.38 -8.95
N ARG A 154 -8.39 3.84 -8.58
CA ARG A 154 -8.00 5.25 -8.66
C ARG A 154 -6.71 5.43 -9.42
N TRP A 155 -6.55 6.57 -10.08
CA TRP A 155 -5.36 6.92 -10.83
C TRP A 155 -5.06 8.41 -10.71
N LYS A 156 -3.84 8.80 -11.05
CA LYS A 156 -3.44 10.21 -11.16
C LYS A 156 -4.25 10.90 -12.26
N ASP A 157 -4.85 12.05 -11.94
CA ASP A 157 -5.64 12.84 -12.87
C ASP A 157 -4.95 12.99 -14.23
N THR A 158 -5.54 12.37 -15.26
CA THR A 158 -4.95 12.28 -16.60
C THR A 158 -6.08 12.36 -17.62
N VAL A 159 -5.94 13.29 -18.57
CA VAL A 159 -6.89 13.44 -19.68
C VAL A 159 -6.60 12.41 -20.76
N GLY A 160 -7.66 11.84 -21.35
CA GLY A 160 -7.56 10.98 -22.53
C GLY A 160 -7.44 9.48 -22.24
N LEU A 161 -7.63 9.04 -20.99
CA LEU A 161 -7.78 7.61 -20.69
C LEU A 161 -9.14 7.14 -21.19
N ASP A 162 -9.18 6.01 -21.89
CA ASP A 162 -10.37 5.57 -22.63
C ASP A 162 -10.95 4.23 -22.16
N LYS A 163 -10.13 3.34 -21.58
CA LYS A 163 -10.61 2.06 -21.06
C LYS A 163 -9.73 1.48 -19.96
N ILE A 164 -10.34 0.60 -19.17
CA ILE A 164 -9.68 -0.36 -18.29
C ILE A 164 -9.97 -1.76 -18.83
N THR A 165 -8.92 -2.54 -19.11
CA THR A 165 -9.05 -3.97 -19.35
C THR A 165 -8.91 -4.69 -18.02
N LEU A 166 -9.96 -5.40 -17.62
CA LEU A 166 -10.00 -6.20 -16.41
C LEU A 166 -9.91 -7.68 -16.77
N THR A 167 -8.87 -8.35 -16.30
CA THR A 167 -8.61 -9.77 -16.58
C THR A 167 -8.67 -10.58 -15.28
N PRO A 168 -9.65 -11.49 -15.12
CA PRO A 168 -9.62 -12.43 -14.00
C PRO A 168 -8.47 -13.43 -14.17
N GLY A 169 -7.94 -13.97 -13.07
CA GLY A 169 -6.89 -14.99 -13.09
C GLY A 169 -7.29 -16.26 -13.88
N SER A 170 -8.59 -16.52 -13.97
CA SER A 170 -9.19 -17.50 -14.88
C SER A 170 -10.42 -16.89 -15.56
N GLY A 171 -10.48 -16.93 -16.89
CA GLY A 171 -11.62 -16.43 -17.68
C GLY A 171 -11.21 -15.37 -18.71
N THR A 172 -12.22 -14.74 -19.31
CA THR A 172 -12.02 -13.77 -20.40
C THR A 172 -11.83 -12.36 -19.87
N ALA A 173 -10.90 -11.62 -20.47
CA ALA A 173 -10.72 -10.21 -20.18
C ALA A 173 -11.96 -9.40 -20.61
N THR A 174 -12.37 -8.45 -19.79
CA THR A 174 -13.49 -7.54 -20.08
C THR A 174 -12.98 -6.12 -20.23
N SER A 175 -13.47 -5.40 -21.23
CA SER A 175 -13.14 -3.99 -21.46
C SER A 175 -14.19 -3.09 -20.82
N ILE A 176 -13.73 -2.17 -19.96
CA ILE A 176 -14.56 -1.20 -19.26
C ILE A 176 -14.23 0.17 -19.83
N THR A 177 -15.16 0.77 -20.57
CA THR A 177 -14.99 2.10 -21.15
C THR A 177 -14.97 3.16 -20.05
N LEU A 178 -14.06 4.13 -20.19
CA LEU A 178 -13.98 5.32 -19.37
C LEU A 178 -14.60 6.50 -20.12
N THR A 179 -15.52 7.20 -19.46
CA THR A 179 -16.00 8.49 -19.97
C THR A 179 -14.95 9.59 -19.74
N PRO A 180 -14.98 10.70 -20.50
CA PRO A 180 -14.10 11.84 -20.23
C PRO A 180 -14.18 12.35 -18.78
N THR A 181 -15.39 12.36 -18.21
CA THR A 181 -15.62 12.74 -16.81
C THR A 181 -14.93 11.79 -15.84
N GLU A 182 -15.01 10.48 -16.08
CA GLU A 182 -14.33 9.48 -15.25
C GLU A 182 -12.81 9.57 -15.38
N SER A 183 -12.29 9.74 -16.61
CA SER A 183 -10.85 9.93 -16.87
C SER A 183 -10.29 11.10 -16.05
N MET A 184 -11.00 12.22 -16.01
CA MET A 184 -10.60 13.41 -15.25
C MET A 184 -10.81 13.26 -13.75
N ALA A 185 -11.84 12.53 -13.30
CA ALA A 185 -12.13 12.34 -11.89
C ALA A 185 -11.15 11.39 -11.18
N GLY A 186 -10.27 10.70 -11.92
CA GLY A 186 -9.24 9.85 -11.33
C GLY A 186 -9.76 8.59 -10.65
N LYS A 187 -11.01 8.17 -10.92
CA LYS A 187 -11.64 7.03 -10.24
C LYS A 187 -12.69 6.29 -11.09
N LYS A 188 -12.80 4.97 -10.90
CA LYS A 188 -13.89 4.13 -11.42
C LYS A 188 -14.27 3.06 -10.41
N VAL A 189 -15.57 2.89 -10.20
CA VAL A 189 -16.13 1.76 -9.45
C VAL A 189 -16.53 0.68 -10.45
N ILE A 190 -16.08 -0.54 -10.23
CA ILE A 190 -16.36 -1.70 -11.09
C ILE A 190 -17.09 -2.75 -10.25
N THR A 191 -18.34 -3.04 -10.59
CA THR A 191 -19.23 -3.99 -9.90
C THR A 191 -19.34 -5.32 -10.66
N GLY A 192 -20.01 -6.31 -10.04
CA GLY A 192 -20.30 -7.59 -10.68
C GLY A 192 -19.09 -8.54 -10.74
N LEU A 193 -18.07 -8.29 -9.91
CA LEU A 193 -16.90 -9.14 -9.82
C LEU A 193 -17.25 -10.44 -9.08
N LYS A 194 -16.54 -11.51 -9.42
CA LYS A 194 -16.61 -12.78 -8.70
C LYS A 194 -15.86 -12.63 -7.38
N THR A 195 -16.43 -13.15 -6.30
CA THR A 195 -15.81 -13.16 -4.97
C THR A 195 -14.57 -14.05 -4.93
N GLY A 196 -13.62 -13.75 -4.03
CA GLY A 196 -12.39 -14.53 -3.82
C GLY A 196 -11.54 -14.75 -5.08
N THR A 197 -11.56 -13.82 -6.04
CA THR A 197 -10.95 -13.99 -7.37
C THR A 197 -9.83 -12.96 -7.58
N GLU A 198 -8.67 -13.41 -8.07
CA GLU A 198 -7.58 -12.52 -8.51
C GLU A 198 -7.96 -11.84 -9.83
N TYR A 199 -7.69 -10.55 -9.92
CA TYR A 199 -7.86 -9.72 -11.09
C TYR A 199 -6.59 -8.92 -11.39
N SER A 200 -6.37 -8.68 -12.68
CA SER A 200 -5.43 -7.70 -13.21
C SER A 200 -6.22 -6.60 -13.89
N ALA A 201 -6.04 -5.34 -13.47
CA ALA A 201 -6.61 -4.18 -14.14
C ALA A 201 -5.52 -3.39 -14.85
N GLU A 202 -5.71 -3.13 -16.14
CA GLU A 202 -4.79 -2.37 -16.98
C GLU A 202 -5.52 -1.18 -17.61
N ILE A 203 -5.02 0.03 -17.42
CA ILE A 203 -5.64 1.27 -17.91
C ILE A 203 -4.94 1.77 -19.16
N PHE A 204 -5.70 2.26 -20.14
CA PHE A 204 -5.20 2.59 -21.47
C PHE A 204 -5.54 4.01 -21.90
N MET A 205 -4.70 4.51 -22.80
CA MET A 205 -4.91 5.67 -23.66
C MET A 205 -4.67 5.22 -25.10
N GLY A 206 -5.74 4.97 -25.84
CA GLY A 206 -5.71 4.28 -27.13
C GLY A 206 -5.18 2.86 -26.99
N THR A 207 -4.07 2.59 -27.67
CA THR A 207 -3.36 1.31 -27.60
C THR A 207 -2.26 1.27 -26.54
N LYS A 208 -1.93 2.43 -25.94
CA LYS A 208 -0.84 2.54 -24.96
C LYS A 208 -1.35 2.22 -23.56
N SER A 209 -0.69 1.29 -22.90
CA SER A 209 -0.94 0.98 -21.51
C SER A 209 -0.29 2.03 -20.59
N LYS A 210 -1.06 2.53 -19.64
CA LYS A 210 -0.70 3.63 -18.73
C LYS A 210 -0.66 3.22 -17.26
N GLY A 211 -1.03 1.99 -16.94
CA GLY A 211 -0.94 1.47 -15.58
C GLY A 211 -1.44 0.05 -15.51
N LEU A 212 -0.88 -0.71 -14.57
CA LEU A 212 -1.26 -2.09 -14.31
C LEU A 212 -1.29 -2.30 -12.80
N LEU A 213 -2.38 -2.83 -12.26
CA LEU A 213 -2.45 -3.28 -10.87
C LEU A 213 -3.09 -4.66 -10.79
N LYS A 214 -2.76 -5.38 -9.72
CA LYS A 214 -3.40 -6.65 -9.38
C LYS A 214 -4.10 -6.52 -8.05
N PHE A 215 -5.22 -7.21 -7.90
CA PHE A 215 -5.97 -7.27 -6.65
C PHE A 215 -6.77 -8.58 -6.58
N SER A 216 -7.22 -8.94 -5.39
CA SER A 216 -8.12 -10.07 -5.18
C SER A 216 -9.37 -9.57 -4.48
N THR A 217 -10.54 -9.88 -5.03
CA THR A 217 -11.81 -9.60 -4.33
C THR A 217 -11.92 -10.40 -3.05
N LEU A 218 -12.71 -9.90 -2.11
CA LEU A 218 -12.92 -10.59 -0.82
C LEU A 218 -13.72 -11.87 -1.02
N SER A 219 -13.49 -12.86 -0.14
CA SER A 219 -14.30 -14.08 -0.10
C SER A 219 -15.76 -13.74 0.26
N ALA A 220 -16.69 -14.52 -0.30
CA ALA A 220 -18.11 -14.36 0.01
C ALA A 220 -18.37 -14.56 1.51
N THR A 221 -19.18 -13.66 2.09
CA THR A 221 -19.63 -13.81 3.47
C THR A 221 -20.79 -14.82 3.56
N VAL A 222 -20.70 -15.75 4.51
CA VAL A 222 -21.81 -16.64 4.88
C VAL A 222 -22.59 -16.02 6.03
N TYR A 223 -23.75 -15.47 5.73
CA TYR A 223 -24.64 -14.87 6.73
C TYR A 223 -25.50 -15.94 7.41
N SER A 224 -25.64 -15.85 8.73
CA SER A 224 -26.63 -16.62 9.48
C SER A 224 -28.05 -16.10 9.22
N VAL A 225 -28.19 -14.78 9.05
CA VAL A 225 -29.42 -14.10 8.65
C VAL A 225 -29.05 -12.78 7.97
N VAL A 226 -29.86 -12.34 7.01
CA VAL A 226 -29.79 -10.99 6.44
C VAL A 226 -31.09 -10.27 6.79
N LEU A 227 -30.98 -9.05 7.31
CA LEU A 227 -32.10 -8.23 7.72
C LEU A 227 -32.26 -7.05 6.76
N ASP A 228 -33.51 -6.64 6.59
CA ASP A 228 -33.90 -5.40 5.92
C ASP A 228 -34.27 -4.32 6.94
N PRO A 229 -34.18 -3.03 6.58
CA PRO A 229 -34.65 -1.94 7.43
C PRO A 229 -36.10 -2.16 7.88
N GLY A 230 -36.37 -1.92 9.17
CA GLY A 230 -37.65 -2.22 9.81
C GLY A 230 -37.67 -3.55 10.57
N ALA A 231 -36.70 -4.43 10.37
CA ALA A 231 -36.50 -5.59 11.23
C ALA A 231 -36.10 -5.18 12.66
N ASP A 232 -36.52 -5.97 13.65
CA ASP A 232 -36.09 -5.79 15.04
C ASP A 232 -34.67 -6.32 15.24
N LEU A 233 -33.70 -5.44 15.02
CA LEU A 233 -32.27 -5.75 15.17
C LEU A 233 -31.91 -6.11 16.62
N VAL A 234 -32.61 -5.54 17.61
CA VAL A 234 -32.38 -5.85 19.03
C VAL A 234 -32.76 -7.30 19.30
N ALA A 235 -33.96 -7.72 18.88
CA ALA A 235 -34.40 -9.10 18.99
C ALA A 235 -33.49 -10.06 18.22
N ALA A 236 -33.08 -9.69 16.99
CA ALA A 236 -32.19 -10.51 16.19
C ALA A 236 -30.83 -10.75 16.86
N ILE A 237 -30.19 -9.70 17.40
CA ILE A 237 -28.93 -9.83 18.14
C ILE A 237 -29.14 -10.64 19.42
N ASN A 238 -30.21 -10.41 20.17
CA ASN A 238 -30.49 -11.13 21.42
C ASN A 238 -30.77 -12.63 21.20
N ALA A 239 -31.42 -13.00 20.09
CA ALA A 239 -31.73 -14.39 19.73
C ALA A 239 -30.60 -15.10 18.96
N ALA A 240 -29.62 -14.37 18.44
CA ALA A 240 -28.53 -14.93 17.65
C ALA A 240 -27.76 -16.04 18.39
N SER A 241 -27.39 -17.10 17.67
CA SER A 241 -26.47 -18.13 18.17
C SER A 241 -25.06 -17.56 18.34
N ASN A 242 -24.23 -18.21 19.15
CA ASN A 242 -22.82 -17.84 19.27
C ASN A 242 -22.11 -17.93 17.91
N ASN A 243 -21.31 -16.91 17.59
CA ASN A 243 -20.63 -16.68 16.32
C ASN A 243 -21.54 -16.43 15.11
N ALA A 244 -22.81 -16.06 15.31
CA ALA A 244 -23.69 -15.69 14.21
C ALA A 244 -23.16 -14.46 13.43
N VAL A 245 -23.36 -14.48 12.11
CA VAL A 245 -23.08 -13.35 11.22
C VAL A 245 -24.40 -12.78 10.73
N ILE A 246 -24.74 -11.59 11.19
CA ILE A 246 -25.96 -10.88 10.83
C ILE A 246 -25.60 -9.86 9.73
N GLY A 247 -26.19 -10.05 8.56
CA GLY A 247 -26.11 -9.12 7.44
C GLY A 247 -27.15 -8.03 7.53
N LEU A 248 -26.78 -6.80 7.21
CA LEU A 248 -27.71 -5.68 7.11
C LEU A 248 -27.75 -5.17 5.67
N ASN A 249 -28.92 -5.24 5.05
CA ASN A 249 -29.14 -4.52 3.79
C ASN A 249 -29.13 -3.00 4.03
N PRO A 250 -28.75 -2.19 3.02
CA PRO A 250 -28.72 -0.74 3.13
C PRO A 250 -30.01 -0.14 3.68
N GLY A 251 -29.86 0.84 4.56
CA GLY A 251 -30.93 1.57 5.23
C GLY A 251 -30.62 1.79 6.71
N THR A 252 -31.64 2.16 7.47
CA THR A 252 -31.51 2.54 8.89
C THR A 252 -32.19 1.54 9.82
N TYR A 253 -31.47 1.13 10.85
CA TYR A 253 -31.92 0.30 11.97
C TYR A 253 -31.83 1.12 13.26
N SER A 254 -32.68 0.81 14.25
CA SER A 254 -32.68 1.55 15.51
C SER A 254 -32.89 0.62 16.69
N ALA A 255 -32.09 0.83 17.74
CA ALA A 255 -32.31 0.22 19.05
C ALA A 255 -33.40 0.95 19.87
N GLY A 256 -33.82 2.14 19.44
CA GLY A 256 -34.66 3.01 20.27
C GLY A 256 -33.98 3.31 21.60
N SER A 257 -34.66 3.00 22.72
CA SER A 257 -34.10 3.08 24.07
C SER A 257 -33.48 1.77 24.57
N SER A 258 -33.56 0.69 23.79
CA SER A 258 -33.06 -0.65 24.17
C SER A 258 -31.57 -0.78 23.92
N VAL A 259 -30.92 -1.67 24.68
CA VAL A 259 -29.51 -2.04 24.49
C VAL A 259 -29.37 -3.32 23.66
N PHE A 260 -28.31 -3.44 22.87
CA PHE A 260 -27.96 -4.69 22.20
C PHE A 260 -27.21 -5.59 23.20
N THR A 261 -27.82 -6.70 23.61
CA THR A 261 -27.23 -7.59 24.63
C THR A 261 -26.62 -8.85 24.00
N LEU A 262 -25.29 -8.96 24.12
CA LEU A 262 -24.54 -10.13 23.67
C LEU A 262 -24.25 -11.03 24.88
N LEU A 263 -25.25 -11.79 25.32
CA LEU A 263 -25.14 -12.67 26.47
C LEU A 263 -24.29 -13.91 26.16
N GLN A 264 -23.07 -13.95 26.70
CA GLN A 264 -22.11 -15.06 26.62
C GLN A 264 -21.87 -15.56 25.18
N LYS A 265 -21.87 -14.63 24.23
CA LYS A 265 -21.78 -14.94 22.81
C LYS A 265 -21.10 -13.84 22.01
N SER A 266 -20.45 -14.25 20.94
CA SER A 266 -19.89 -13.35 19.94
C SER A 266 -20.82 -13.24 18.74
N VAL A 267 -21.03 -12.04 18.22
CA VAL A 267 -21.85 -11.79 17.02
C VAL A 267 -21.07 -10.90 16.06
N THR A 268 -21.17 -11.17 14.76
CA THR A 268 -20.73 -10.26 13.72
C THR A 268 -21.94 -9.53 13.15
N LEU A 269 -21.89 -8.20 13.10
CA LEU A 269 -22.83 -7.37 12.37
C LEU A 269 -22.11 -6.75 11.18
N LYS A 270 -22.58 -7.02 9.97
CA LYS A 270 -21.91 -6.61 8.74
C LYS A 270 -22.90 -6.04 7.73
N SER A 271 -22.57 -4.89 7.14
CA SER A 271 -23.31 -4.40 5.98
C SER A 271 -23.15 -5.34 4.78
N THR A 272 -24.23 -5.60 4.05
CA THR A 272 -24.18 -6.38 2.80
C THR A 272 -23.61 -5.57 1.63
N SER A 273 -23.65 -4.23 1.69
CA SER A 273 -23.01 -3.34 0.71
C SER A 273 -21.52 -3.11 1.03
N GLY A 274 -21.14 -3.25 2.30
CA GLY A 274 -19.79 -2.90 2.77
C GLY A 274 -19.54 -1.38 2.80
N ASN A 275 -20.58 -0.56 2.70
CA ASN A 275 -20.48 0.89 2.69
C ASN A 275 -21.14 1.49 3.95
N PRO A 276 -20.37 2.06 4.89
CA PRO A 276 -20.95 2.61 6.12
C PRO A 276 -21.90 3.79 5.86
N ASN A 277 -21.81 4.48 4.71
CA ASN A 277 -22.66 5.63 4.41
C ASN A 277 -24.09 5.26 3.98
N ASP A 278 -24.36 3.99 3.67
CA ASP A 278 -25.70 3.53 3.28
C ASP A 278 -26.32 2.54 4.28
N THR A 279 -25.57 2.11 5.29
CA THR A 279 -26.03 1.15 6.31
C THR A 279 -25.83 1.75 7.69
N LYS A 280 -26.91 2.20 8.32
CA LYS A 280 -26.89 2.93 9.60
C LYS A 280 -27.60 2.18 10.72
N VAL A 281 -26.98 2.15 11.90
CA VAL A 281 -27.55 1.61 13.14
C VAL A 281 -27.52 2.69 14.22
N ASN A 282 -28.71 3.14 14.63
CA ASN A 282 -28.84 3.97 15.82
C ASN A 282 -28.74 3.08 17.05
N PHE A 283 -27.70 3.25 17.87
CA PHE A 283 -27.42 2.36 19.00
C PHE A 283 -27.61 3.09 20.34
N LYS A 284 -28.18 2.39 21.33
CA LYS A 284 -28.09 2.84 22.72
C LYS A 284 -26.75 2.46 23.34
N GLU A 285 -26.39 1.19 23.22
CA GLU A 285 -25.19 0.56 23.77
C GLU A 285 -25.08 -0.87 23.19
N PHE A 286 -23.85 -1.33 22.94
CA PHE A 286 -23.54 -2.76 22.78
C PHE A 286 -23.01 -3.31 24.10
N THR A 287 -23.84 -4.06 24.82
CA THR A 287 -23.49 -4.66 26.10
C THR A 287 -22.95 -6.07 25.88
N LEU A 288 -21.65 -6.26 26.10
CA LEU A 288 -21.00 -7.58 26.08
C LEU A 288 -21.22 -8.21 27.46
N LYS A 289 -22.10 -9.20 27.57
CA LYS A 289 -22.58 -9.68 28.88
C LYS A 289 -22.05 -11.08 29.19
N GLY A 290 -21.06 -11.16 30.08
CA GLY A 290 -20.47 -12.40 30.58
C GLY A 290 -19.38 -13.02 29.69
N THR A 291 -18.84 -14.14 30.17
CA THR A 291 -17.76 -14.88 29.49
C THR A 291 -18.15 -15.33 28.09
N GLY A 292 -17.28 -15.12 27.10
CA GLY A 292 -17.50 -15.42 25.69
C GLY A 292 -18.22 -14.32 24.91
N ALA A 293 -18.67 -13.24 25.57
CA ALA A 293 -19.29 -12.11 24.88
C ALA A 293 -18.26 -11.29 24.09
N GLY A 294 -18.55 -11.01 22.83
CA GLY A 294 -17.68 -10.26 21.91
C GLY A 294 -18.43 -9.74 20.71
N ILE A 295 -17.83 -8.86 19.92
CA ILE A 295 -18.51 -8.28 18.75
C ILE A 295 -17.55 -7.97 17.61
N SER A 296 -18.00 -8.22 16.39
CA SER A 296 -17.36 -7.75 15.16
C SER A 296 -18.32 -6.87 14.38
N LEU A 297 -17.87 -5.68 13.97
CA LEU A 297 -18.66 -4.69 13.24
C LEU A 297 -17.93 -4.34 11.94
N ASP A 298 -18.63 -4.40 10.80
CA ASP A 298 -18.01 -4.17 9.49
C ASP A 298 -18.91 -3.39 8.52
N GLY A 299 -18.45 -2.24 8.06
CA GLY A 299 -19.10 -1.48 6.98
C GLY A 299 -20.37 -0.73 7.40
N ILE A 300 -20.47 -0.28 8.65
CA ILE A 300 -21.71 0.29 9.23
C ILE A 300 -21.44 1.67 9.84
N GLU A 301 -22.35 2.63 9.61
CA GLU A 301 -22.48 3.83 10.44
C GLU A 301 -23.23 3.49 11.74
N LEU A 302 -22.61 3.79 12.87
CA LEU A 302 -23.11 3.57 14.21
C LEU A 302 -23.29 4.94 14.87
N ASP A 303 -24.55 5.30 15.12
CA ASP A 303 -24.93 6.60 15.67
C ASP A 303 -25.58 6.46 17.05
N GLY A 304 -24.90 6.98 18.07
CA GLY A 304 -25.38 6.97 19.45
C GLY A 304 -26.34 8.12 19.78
N THR A 305 -26.42 9.15 18.94
CA THR A 305 -27.10 10.41 19.22
C THR A 305 -28.61 10.21 19.35
N ALA A 306 -29.21 9.54 18.37
CA ALA A 306 -30.65 9.32 18.30
C ALA A 306 -31.19 8.49 19.47
N SER A 307 -30.35 7.62 20.06
CA SER A 307 -30.69 6.78 21.21
C SER A 307 -30.19 7.33 22.55
N GLY A 308 -29.54 8.50 22.56
CA GLY A 308 -28.95 9.10 23.76
C GLY A 308 -27.91 8.19 24.42
N SER A 309 -26.98 7.66 23.62
CA SER A 309 -25.97 6.72 24.07
C SER A 309 -25.02 7.34 25.10
N LEU A 310 -24.73 6.56 26.15
CA LEU A 310 -23.65 6.88 27.08
C LEU A 310 -22.34 6.27 26.59
N TYR A 311 -22.36 4.97 26.30
CA TYR A 311 -21.21 4.18 25.92
C TYR A 311 -21.50 3.49 24.59
N PHE A 312 -20.48 3.37 23.75
CA PHE A 312 -20.60 2.56 22.55
C PHE A 312 -20.52 1.06 22.88
N ILE A 313 -19.41 0.59 23.44
CA ILE A 313 -19.25 -0.80 23.90
C ILE A 313 -19.06 -0.85 25.41
N ASN A 314 -19.80 -1.75 26.06
CA ASN A 314 -19.82 -1.89 27.49
C ASN A 314 -19.77 -3.37 27.94
N PRO A 315 -18.60 -3.89 28.35
CA PRO A 315 -18.48 -5.21 28.96
C PRO A 315 -19.03 -5.24 30.40
N THR A 316 -19.89 -6.21 30.70
CA THR A 316 -20.48 -6.44 32.02
C THR A 316 -20.52 -7.93 32.37
N GLY A 317 -20.66 -8.25 33.65
CA GLY A 317 -21.06 -9.58 34.09
C GLY A 317 -22.51 -9.94 33.77
N VAL A 318 -22.84 -11.20 33.94
CA VAL A 318 -24.19 -11.78 33.87
C VAL A 318 -25.01 -11.40 35.11
N ALA A 319 -24.52 -11.71 36.31
CA ALA A 319 -25.26 -11.48 37.56
C ALA A 319 -24.97 -10.11 38.18
N ALA A 320 -23.72 -9.64 38.13
CA ALA A 320 -23.35 -8.28 38.51
C ALA A 320 -22.40 -7.64 37.51
N ASP A 321 -22.55 -6.33 37.30
CA ASP A 321 -21.78 -5.52 36.33
C ASP A 321 -20.26 -5.51 36.54
N ASN A 322 -19.78 -5.95 37.69
CA ASN A 322 -18.37 -5.96 38.12
C ASN A 322 -17.84 -7.38 38.41
N GLU A 323 -18.64 -8.42 38.16
CA GLU A 323 -18.21 -9.81 38.37
C GLU A 323 -17.10 -10.20 37.38
N LYS A 324 -16.33 -11.24 37.67
CA LYS A 324 -15.25 -11.69 36.79
C LYS A 324 -15.78 -12.25 35.46
N ALA A 325 -15.19 -11.85 34.32
CA ALA A 325 -15.58 -12.33 32.99
C ALA A 325 -14.41 -12.38 31.99
N ASN A 326 -14.40 -13.41 31.15
CA ASN A 326 -13.47 -13.53 30.02
C ASN A 326 -14.19 -13.24 28.70
N PHE A 327 -14.05 -12.01 28.21
CA PHE A 327 -14.70 -11.55 27.00
C PHE A 327 -13.96 -12.02 25.75
N ALA A 328 -14.74 -12.28 24.71
CA ALA A 328 -14.20 -12.44 23.37
C ALA A 328 -13.87 -11.06 22.77
N ASN A 329 -13.26 -11.07 21.59
CA ASN A 329 -12.66 -9.88 21.01
C ASN A 329 -13.68 -8.82 20.56
N VAL A 330 -13.24 -7.57 20.57
CA VAL A 330 -13.92 -6.45 19.91
C VAL A 330 -13.18 -6.14 18.61
N LYS A 331 -13.86 -6.25 17.47
CA LYS A 331 -13.29 -5.99 16.14
C LYS A 331 -14.16 -5.03 15.36
N ILE A 332 -13.56 -3.97 14.87
CA ILE A 332 -14.27 -2.91 14.17
C ILE A 332 -13.50 -2.60 12.89
N ASN A 333 -14.17 -2.72 11.76
CA ASN A 333 -13.59 -2.45 10.45
C ASN A 333 -14.54 -1.56 9.63
N ASN A 334 -14.01 -0.59 8.90
CA ASN A 334 -14.79 0.17 7.92
C ASN A 334 -16.08 0.80 8.50
N CYS A 335 -16.02 1.28 9.73
CA CYS A 335 -17.18 1.85 10.41
C CYS A 335 -17.06 3.37 10.55
N ILE A 336 -18.20 4.02 10.64
CA ILE A 336 -18.32 5.40 11.11
C ILE A 336 -19.00 5.33 12.47
N ILE A 337 -18.37 5.76 13.55
CA ILE A 337 -18.88 5.58 14.93
C ILE A 337 -18.93 6.92 15.62
N HIS A 338 -20.11 7.32 16.09
CA HIS A 338 -20.27 8.61 16.76
C HIS A 338 -21.42 8.67 17.76
N GLY A 339 -21.48 9.78 18.51
CA GLY A 339 -22.65 10.12 19.31
C GLY A 339 -22.76 9.44 20.68
N ALA A 340 -21.68 8.85 21.21
CA ALA A 340 -21.65 8.33 22.59
C ALA A 340 -21.06 9.36 23.54
N THR A 341 -21.84 9.77 24.55
CA THR A 341 -21.49 10.93 25.39
C THR A 341 -20.31 10.73 26.34
N THR A 342 -19.87 9.49 26.59
CA THR A 342 -18.79 9.19 27.55
C THR A 342 -17.57 8.47 26.95
N SER A 343 -17.72 7.27 26.41
CA SER A 343 -16.58 6.40 26.08
C SER A 343 -16.90 5.50 24.90
N PHE A 344 -15.85 5.17 24.14
CA PHE A 344 -15.91 4.20 23.06
C PHE A 344 -16.00 2.78 23.62
N LEU A 345 -15.13 2.47 24.59
CA LEU A 345 -15.10 1.19 25.27
C LEU A 345 -14.83 1.41 26.77
N ARG A 346 -15.82 1.04 27.59
CA ARG A 346 -15.73 1.14 29.06
C ARG A 346 -15.51 -0.24 29.68
N ALA A 347 -14.26 -0.70 29.73
CA ALA A 347 -13.89 -2.01 30.25
C ALA A 347 -13.35 -1.97 31.69
N ASN A 348 -13.75 -0.96 32.49
CA ASN A 348 -13.13 -0.67 33.78
C ASN A 348 -13.87 -1.15 35.03
N ARG A 349 -14.87 -2.03 34.86
CA ARG A 349 -15.80 -2.38 35.94
C ARG A 349 -15.41 -3.59 36.77
N GLY A 350 -14.44 -4.40 36.33
CA GLY A 350 -13.99 -5.57 37.10
C GLY A 350 -13.72 -5.20 38.56
N THR A 351 -14.13 -6.05 39.50
CA THR A 351 -13.96 -5.77 40.94
C THR A 351 -12.48 -5.64 41.26
N ALA A 352 -11.70 -6.68 40.94
CA ALA A 352 -10.25 -6.72 41.04
C ALA A 352 -9.55 -6.46 39.69
N ALA A 353 -8.24 -6.22 39.75
CA ALA A 353 -7.38 -6.09 38.59
C ALA A 353 -7.35 -7.40 37.79
N GLY A 354 -7.69 -7.36 36.50
CA GLY A 354 -7.71 -8.55 35.63
C GLY A 354 -8.95 -9.44 35.80
N ASP A 355 -9.97 -9.01 36.56
CA ASP A 355 -11.25 -9.72 36.58
C ASP A 355 -11.96 -9.67 35.21
N TYR A 356 -11.73 -8.60 34.47
CA TYR A 356 -12.06 -8.55 33.06
C TYR A 356 -10.86 -8.92 32.24
N THR A 357 -11.05 -9.86 31.32
CA THR A 357 -10.02 -10.28 30.36
C THR A 357 -10.56 -10.24 28.95
N MET A 358 -9.73 -9.88 27.98
CA MET A 358 -10.05 -9.88 26.54
C MET A 358 -8.76 -10.00 25.74
N ASP A 359 -8.67 -10.87 24.74
CA ASP A 359 -7.43 -11.01 23.98
C ASP A 359 -7.12 -9.76 23.14
N GLN A 360 -8.03 -9.37 22.25
CA GLN A 360 -7.81 -8.30 21.28
C GLN A 360 -8.95 -7.28 21.19
N ILE A 361 -8.57 -6.01 21.10
CA ILE A 361 -9.41 -4.89 20.69
C ILE A 361 -8.82 -4.34 19.38
N THR A 362 -9.60 -4.32 18.30
CA THR A 362 -9.14 -3.84 16.99
C THR A 362 -10.10 -2.80 16.41
N VAL A 363 -9.57 -1.65 16.01
CA VAL A 363 -10.26 -0.63 15.23
C VAL A 363 -9.46 -0.34 13.97
N LYS A 364 -10.04 -0.60 12.80
CA LYS A 364 -9.33 -0.51 11.52
C LYS A 364 -10.19 0.18 10.48
N ASN A 365 -9.57 1.00 9.63
CA ASN A 365 -10.25 1.62 8.50
C ASN A 365 -11.52 2.42 8.90
N SER A 366 -11.57 2.98 10.12
CA SER A 366 -12.80 3.55 10.69
C SER A 366 -12.67 5.03 11.01
N THR A 367 -13.79 5.73 11.03
CA THR A 367 -13.91 7.10 11.57
C THR A 367 -14.63 7.03 12.90
N VAL A 368 -14.06 7.64 13.93
CA VAL A 368 -14.63 7.72 15.27
C VAL A 368 -14.69 9.19 15.68
N TYR A 369 -15.87 9.70 16.00
CA TYR A 369 -16.00 11.09 16.42
C TYR A 369 -17.13 11.36 17.38
N ASP A 370 -17.09 12.50 18.05
CA ASP A 370 -18.09 12.90 19.05
C ASP A 370 -18.29 11.84 20.15
N ILE A 371 -17.20 11.17 20.53
CA ILE A 371 -17.18 10.18 21.60
C ILE A 371 -16.58 10.78 22.86
N GLY A 372 -17.31 10.80 23.97
CA GLY A 372 -16.83 11.42 25.22
C GLY A 372 -16.82 12.95 25.16
N SER A 373 -17.67 13.54 24.32
CA SER A 373 -17.76 14.98 24.06
C SER A 373 -18.05 15.81 25.32
N THR A 374 -18.65 15.21 26.35
CA THR A 374 -18.89 15.82 27.69
C THR A 374 -17.63 15.94 28.55
N LEU A 375 -16.50 15.40 28.11
CA LEU A 375 -15.21 15.38 28.83
C LEU A 375 -15.23 14.64 30.18
N GLY A 376 -16.27 13.87 30.49
CA GLY A 376 -16.32 13.08 31.72
C GLY A 376 -15.45 11.82 31.70
N TYR A 377 -15.07 11.32 30.51
CA TYR A 377 -14.51 9.97 30.33
C TYR A 377 -13.43 9.89 29.25
N ILE A 378 -12.64 8.82 29.34
CA ILE A 378 -11.56 8.45 28.41
C ILE A 378 -12.15 7.61 27.27
N CYS A 379 -11.63 7.79 26.06
CA CYS A 379 -12.15 7.10 24.87
C CYS A 379 -12.08 5.58 25.01
N PHE A 380 -10.90 5.02 25.30
CA PHE A 380 -10.70 3.64 25.72
C PHE A 380 -10.40 3.60 27.21
N HIS A 381 -11.40 3.28 28.04
CA HIS A 381 -11.26 3.21 29.49
C HIS A 381 -11.05 1.75 29.89
N LEU A 382 -9.80 1.30 29.90
CA LEU A 382 -9.40 -0.11 30.06
C LEU A 382 -8.77 -0.39 31.42
N ASP A 383 -8.92 0.50 32.39
CA ASP A 383 -8.42 0.32 33.75
C ASP A 383 -8.99 -0.98 34.35
N LYS A 384 -8.14 -1.94 34.73
CA LYS A 384 -8.49 -3.30 35.22
C LYS A 384 -8.83 -4.36 34.17
N LEU A 385 -8.90 -4.02 32.89
CA LEU A 385 -8.97 -5.02 31.82
C LEU A 385 -7.57 -5.62 31.60
N GLN A 386 -7.44 -6.94 31.72
CA GLN A 386 -6.28 -7.66 31.19
C GLN A 386 -6.48 -7.90 29.70
N PHE A 387 -5.57 -7.41 28.87
CA PHE A 387 -5.62 -7.63 27.44
C PHE A 387 -4.24 -7.88 26.83
N ASN A 388 -4.20 -8.56 25.69
CA ASN A 388 -2.95 -8.80 24.97
C ASN A 388 -2.68 -7.69 23.96
N ALA A 389 -3.70 -7.22 23.23
CA ALA A 389 -3.50 -6.18 22.23
C ALA A 389 -4.66 -5.18 22.06
N LEU A 390 -4.30 -3.91 21.90
CA LEU A 390 -5.14 -2.87 21.33
C LEU A 390 -4.50 -2.39 20.02
N THR A 391 -5.19 -2.56 18.90
CA THR A 391 -4.70 -2.19 17.57
C THR A 391 -5.65 -1.18 16.93
N VAL A 392 -5.19 0.03 16.71
CA VAL A 392 -5.93 1.09 16.02
C VAL A 392 -5.15 1.50 14.78
N THR A 393 -5.67 1.20 13.59
CA THR A 393 -4.92 1.45 12.35
C THR A 393 -5.76 2.04 11.24
N LYS A 394 -5.15 2.84 10.37
CA LYS A 394 -5.82 3.39 9.16
C LYS A 394 -7.15 4.07 9.52
N SER A 395 -7.18 4.75 10.66
CA SER A 395 -8.42 5.22 11.28
C SER A 395 -8.30 6.67 11.72
N THR A 396 -9.43 7.36 11.76
CA THR A 396 -9.51 8.78 12.13
C THR A 396 -10.32 8.94 13.39
N PHE A 397 -9.78 9.69 14.35
CA PHE A 397 -10.41 10.02 15.62
C PHE A 397 -10.49 11.53 15.76
N TYR A 398 -11.68 12.10 15.91
CA TYR A 398 -11.79 13.54 16.17
C TYR A 398 -12.90 13.92 17.14
N ASN A 399 -12.73 15.04 17.85
CA ASN A 399 -13.65 15.46 18.91
C ASN A 399 -13.95 14.34 19.92
N ILE A 400 -12.92 13.56 20.27
CA ILE A 400 -13.01 12.49 21.26
C ILE A 400 -12.62 13.00 22.66
N GLY A 401 -12.96 12.22 23.70
CA GLY A 401 -12.95 12.60 25.11
C GLY A 401 -11.64 13.15 25.72
N GLN A 402 -11.54 13.10 27.04
CA GLN A 402 -10.46 13.81 27.76
C GLN A 402 -9.05 13.23 27.50
N ALA A 403 -8.96 11.99 27.02
CA ALA A 403 -7.74 11.31 26.58
C ALA A 403 -8.11 10.12 25.67
N PHE A 404 -7.13 9.60 24.94
CA PHE A 404 -7.32 8.44 24.08
C PHE A 404 -7.46 7.12 24.88
N LEU A 405 -6.57 6.84 25.83
CA LEU A 405 -6.52 5.55 26.53
C LEU A 405 -6.16 5.66 28.02
N SER A 406 -6.74 4.80 28.86
CA SER A 406 -6.22 4.45 30.18
C SER A 406 -6.15 2.94 30.39
N CYS A 407 -5.08 2.49 31.03
CA CYS A 407 -4.82 1.11 31.46
C CYS A 407 -3.92 1.10 32.71
N SER A 408 -4.26 1.95 33.68
CA SER A 408 -3.42 2.38 34.81
C SER A 408 -3.35 1.40 35.99
N THR A 409 -4.26 0.44 36.07
CA THR A 409 -4.22 -0.60 37.09
C THR A 409 -3.12 -1.61 36.74
N VAL A 410 -2.21 -1.88 37.68
CA VAL A 410 -1.18 -2.89 37.50
C VAL A 410 -1.82 -4.27 37.44
N ILE A 411 -1.61 -4.97 36.32
CA ILE A 411 -2.07 -6.35 36.14
C ILE A 411 -0.83 -7.22 35.91
N PRO A 412 -0.54 -8.18 36.81
CA PRO A 412 0.59 -9.09 36.63
C PRO A 412 0.44 -9.93 35.35
N GLY A 413 1.52 -10.08 34.58
CA GLY A 413 1.54 -10.92 33.39
C GLY A 413 2.32 -10.29 32.23
N THR A 414 2.00 -10.74 31.03
CA THR A 414 2.60 -10.19 29.80
C THR A 414 2.07 -8.77 29.57
N PRO A 415 2.95 -7.76 29.41
CA PRO A 415 2.54 -6.40 29.11
C PRO A 415 1.69 -6.33 27.83
N PRO A 416 0.54 -5.62 27.81
CA PRO A 416 -0.24 -5.43 26.59
C PRO A 416 0.56 -4.69 25.52
N VAL A 417 0.30 -5.05 24.26
CA VAL A 417 0.80 -4.33 23.08
C VAL A 417 -0.27 -3.37 22.58
N ILE A 418 0.07 -2.08 22.50
CA ILE A 418 -0.84 -1.02 22.04
C ILE A 418 -0.23 -0.41 20.78
N THR A 419 -0.90 -0.61 19.64
CA THR A 419 -0.44 -0.15 18.32
C THR A 419 -1.40 0.87 17.75
N VAL A 420 -0.89 2.06 17.43
CA VAL A 420 -1.59 3.12 16.70
C VAL A 420 -0.80 3.43 15.43
N ASP A 421 -1.32 3.10 14.25
CA ASP A 421 -0.55 3.17 13.00
C ASP A 421 -1.36 3.68 11.81
N TYR A 422 -0.81 4.61 11.03
CA TYR A 422 -1.55 5.29 9.95
C TYR A 422 -2.87 5.89 10.42
N CYS A 423 -2.86 6.61 11.54
CA CYS A 423 -4.06 7.23 12.10
C CYS A 423 -4.04 8.74 11.99
N THR A 424 -5.23 9.34 11.94
CA THR A 424 -5.42 10.80 12.03
C THR A 424 -6.17 11.13 13.31
N PHE A 425 -5.58 11.97 14.17
CA PHE A 425 -6.21 12.48 15.38
C PHE A 425 -6.40 13.98 15.28
N ASN A 426 -7.59 14.48 15.61
CA ASN A 426 -7.87 15.92 15.61
C ASN A 426 -8.74 16.31 16.81
N TYR A 427 -8.42 17.41 17.49
CA TYR A 427 -9.32 18.04 18.47
C TYR A 427 -9.75 17.12 19.62
N PHE A 428 -8.81 16.76 20.49
CA PHE A 428 -9.07 15.91 21.66
C PHE A 428 -8.14 16.26 22.82
N GLY A 429 -8.44 15.73 24.01
CA GLY A 429 -7.65 15.99 25.21
C GLY A 429 -8.24 17.09 26.09
N ALA A 430 -8.34 16.84 27.40
CA ALA A 430 -8.81 17.79 28.41
C ALA A 430 -8.45 17.35 29.85
N ASN A 431 -8.88 18.13 30.84
CA ASN A 431 -8.88 17.80 32.27
C ASN A 431 -7.51 17.38 32.85
N GLY A 432 -6.42 17.94 32.36
CA GLY A 432 -5.08 17.64 32.86
C GLY A 432 -4.70 16.16 32.69
N ARG A 433 -5.21 15.48 31.66
CA ARG A 433 -4.91 14.07 31.39
C ARG A 433 -3.66 13.89 30.55
N TYR A 434 -3.09 12.68 30.59
CA TYR A 434 -2.09 12.24 29.62
C TYR A 434 -2.83 11.91 28.32
N VAL A 435 -2.65 12.74 27.31
CA VAL A 435 -3.57 12.78 26.16
C VAL A 435 -3.60 11.49 25.35
N PHE A 436 -2.48 10.78 25.24
CA PHE A 436 -2.41 9.49 24.52
C PHE A 436 -2.68 8.31 25.44
N MET A 437 -2.02 8.21 26.60
CA MET A 437 -2.17 7.05 27.47
C MET A 437 -1.79 7.34 28.92
N ASP A 438 -2.61 6.84 29.84
CA ASP A 438 -2.24 6.69 31.25
C ASP A 438 -2.17 5.20 31.62
N ALA A 439 -0.95 4.68 31.73
CA ALA A 439 -0.64 3.33 32.21
C ALA A 439 -0.15 3.31 33.67
N ASN A 440 0.07 4.47 34.31
CA ASN A 440 0.67 4.55 35.65
C ASN A 440 1.88 3.60 35.78
N ALA A 441 1.89 2.67 36.75
CA ALA A 441 2.93 1.67 36.95
C ALA A 441 2.62 0.32 36.27
N ASN A 442 1.59 0.23 35.44
CA ASN A 442 1.29 -0.96 34.65
C ASN A 442 2.30 -1.06 33.49
N PRO A 443 3.04 -2.18 33.35
CA PRO A 443 3.93 -2.40 32.21
C PRO A 443 3.16 -2.42 30.89
N VAL A 444 3.64 -1.71 29.86
CA VAL A 444 2.98 -1.65 28.53
C VAL A 444 3.98 -1.56 27.38
N ARG A 445 3.60 -2.02 26.20
CA ARG A 445 4.36 -1.81 24.95
C ARG A 445 3.53 -0.95 24.00
N PHE A 446 3.78 0.35 24.00
CA PHE A 446 3.03 1.32 23.21
C PHE A 446 3.81 1.76 21.97
N SER A 447 3.15 1.79 20.81
CA SER A 447 3.69 2.39 19.59
C SER A 447 2.65 3.25 18.90
N MET A 448 3.01 4.49 18.59
CA MET A 448 2.29 5.36 17.67
C MET A 448 3.20 5.71 16.50
N THR A 449 2.83 5.28 15.30
CA THR A 449 3.65 5.46 14.09
C THR A 449 2.84 5.91 12.90
N ASN A 450 3.54 6.51 11.92
CA ASN A 450 2.97 6.89 10.62
C ASN A 450 1.67 7.71 10.73
N SER A 451 1.48 8.48 11.80
CA SER A 451 0.19 9.09 12.14
C SER A 451 0.25 10.62 12.12
N ILE A 452 -0.90 11.28 11.93
CA ILE A 452 -1.03 12.73 12.01
C ILE A 452 -1.86 13.08 13.25
N ILE A 453 -1.35 13.98 14.09
CA ILE A 453 -2.01 14.44 15.31
C ILE A 453 -2.11 15.96 15.29
N ALA A 454 -3.31 16.48 15.44
CA ALA A 454 -3.59 17.90 15.31
C ALA A 454 -4.49 18.43 16.43
N ASN A 455 -4.32 19.70 16.75
CA ASN A 455 -5.24 20.48 17.59
C ASN A 455 -5.46 19.82 18.97
N VAL A 456 -4.39 19.75 19.75
CA VAL A 456 -4.40 19.26 21.13
C VAL A 456 -4.00 20.40 22.08
N PRO A 457 -4.72 20.60 23.20
CA PRO A 457 -5.95 19.92 23.62
C PRO A 457 -7.19 20.48 22.91
N ARG A 458 -8.40 20.06 23.34
CA ARG A 458 -9.63 20.77 22.98
C ARG A 458 -9.57 22.24 23.43
N LEU A 459 -10.35 23.09 22.77
CA LEU A 459 -10.38 24.53 23.03
C LEU A 459 -10.69 24.79 24.51
N THR A 460 -9.99 25.76 25.12
CA THR A 460 -10.02 26.13 26.55
C THR A 460 -9.69 25.02 27.56
N ALA A 461 -9.38 23.81 27.11
CA ALA A 461 -8.97 22.72 27.98
C ALA A 461 -7.46 22.70 28.21
N THR A 462 -7.03 21.94 29.21
CA THR A 462 -5.61 21.67 29.48
C THR A 462 -5.34 20.17 29.55
N VAL A 463 -4.12 19.77 29.21
CA VAL A 463 -3.61 18.39 29.36
C VAL A 463 -2.23 18.45 30.02
N ASN A 464 -1.70 17.31 30.46
CA ASN A 464 -0.33 17.26 30.99
C ASN A 464 0.68 17.59 29.88
N ASN A 465 1.83 18.17 30.26
CA ASN A 465 2.92 18.48 29.33
C ASN A 465 3.51 17.22 28.66
N VAL A 466 3.46 16.10 29.38
CA VAL A 466 3.87 14.79 28.86
C VAL A 466 2.62 14.07 28.33
N THR A 467 2.72 13.51 27.13
CA THR A 467 1.59 12.87 26.42
C THR A 467 1.18 11.51 27.01
N ILE A 468 2.12 10.81 27.65
CA ILE A 468 1.97 9.45 28.17
C ILE A 468 2.50 9.38 29.60
N ARG A 469 1.83 8.61 30.47
CA ARG A 469 2.42 8.14 31.74
C ARG A 469 2.56 6.62 31.71
N ALA A 470 3.79 6.12 31.81
CA ALA A 470 4.11 4.70 31.94
C ALA A 470 5.40 4.53 32.76
N SER A 471 5.29 4.51 34.08
CA SER A 471 6.42 4.52 35.02
C SER A 471 7.04 3.15 35.30
N ALA A 472 6.43 2.05 34.84
CA ALA A 472 7.03 0.74 34.92
C ALA A 472 8.34 0.68 34.10
N ALA A 473 9.41 0.18 34.72
CA ALA A 473 10.74 0.11 34.11
C ALA A 473 10.78 -0.74 32.83
N THR A 474 9.89 -1.72 32.72
CA THR A 474 9.76 -2.64 31.57
C THR A 474 8.84 -2.12 30.46
N SER A 475 8.21 -0.95 30.64
CA SER A 475 7.41 -0.34 29.59
C SER A 475 8.30 0.10 28.42
N THR A 476 7.78 0.03 27.20
CA THR A 476 8.45 0.54 26.00
C THR A 476 7.51 1.43 25.21
N ILE A 477 7.99 2.58 24.78
CA ILE A 477 7.22 3.57 24.00
C ILE A 477 7.94 3.83 22.68
N VAL A 478 7.20 3.79 21.57
CA VAL A 478 7.67 4.22 20.25
C VAL A 478 6.77 5.34 19.75
N PHE A 479 7.36 6.48 19.42
CA PHE A 479 6.66 7.60 18.79
C PHE A 479 7.48 8.09 17.60
N SER A 480 7.24 7.53 16.41
CA SER A 480 8.11 7.75 15.23
C SER A 480 7.33 7.89 13.93
N TYR A 481 7.87 8.62 12.96
CA TYR A 481 7.23 8.88 11.66
C TYR A 481 5.85 9.54 11.78
N ASN A 482 5.63 10.32 12.85
CA ASN A 482 4.39 11.04 13.07
C ASN A 482 4.52 12.49 12.63
N ASN A 483 3.38 13.14 12.34
CA ASN A 483 3.31 14.59 12.20
C ASN A 483 2.43 15.19 13.28
N THR A 484 2.93 16.19 14.00
CA THR A 484 2.17 16.91 15.02
C THR A 484 2.09 18.39 14.72
N PHE A 485 0.92 19.01 14.84
CA PHE A 485 0.79 20.47 14.77
C PHE A 485 -0.37 20.96 15.65
N ASN A 486 -0.28 22.22 16.12
CA ASN A 486 -1.14 22.72 17.20
C ASN A 486 -1.15 21.74 18.40
N PHE A 487 0.04 21.25 18.77
CA PHE A 487 0.23 20.16 19.73
C PHE A 487 0.79 20.73 21.04
N THR A 488 -0.10 21.25 21.88
CA THR A 488 0.25 21.99 23.10
C THR A 488 -0.49 21.43 24.31
N ASN A 489 -0.18 21.94 25.51
CA ASN A 489 -0.90 21.64 26.74
C ASN A 489 -2.13 22.52 26.98
N GLY A 490 -2.48 23.41 26.04
CA GLY A 490 -3.58 24.38 26.16
C GLY A 490 -3.16 25.73 26.76
N THR A 491 -1.95 25.84 27.29
CA THR A 491 -1.36 27.08 27.83
C THR A 491 -0.17 27.58 27.00
N GLY A 492 0.04 27.00 25.81
CA GLY A 492 1.12 27.37 24.88
C GLY A 492 2.41 26.56 25.01
N THR A 493 2.50 25.63 25.98
CA THR A 493 3.66 24.72 26.06
C THR A 493 3.48 23.56 25.09
N THR A 494 4.47 23.29 24.24
CA THR A 494 4.48 22.13 23.34
C THR A 494 4.51 20.83 24.14
N LEU A 495 3.68 19.86 23.75
CA LEU A 495 3.68 18.55 24.39
C LEU A 495 4.91 17.73 24.01
N VAL A 496 5.38 16.92 24.95
CA VAL A 496 6.54 16.05 24.77
C VAL A 496 6.20 14.60 25.08
N GLN A 497 6.96 13.68 24.50
CA GLN A 497 6.91 12.27 24.89
C GLN A 497 7.70 12.06 26.20
N PRO A 498 7.45 10.96 26.95
CA PRO A 498 8.24 10.62 28.12
C PRO A 498 9.73 10.49 27.78
N THR A 499 10.61 10.89 28.70
CA THR A 499 12.07 10.82 28.49
C THR A 499 12.63 9.40 28.69
N ALA A 500 12.05 8.62 29.60
CA ALA A 500 12.45 7.24 29.84
C ALA A 500 11.72 6.28 28.89
N ASN A 501 12.44 5.22 28.46
CA ASN A 501 11.88 4.10 27.71
C ASN A 501 11.19 4.47 26.38
N THR A 502 11.49 5.64 25.82
CA THR A 502 10.88 6.15 24.58
C THR A 502 11.88 6.17 23.44
N SER A 503 11.52 5.58 22.30
CA SER A 503 12.21 5.73 21.02
C SER A 503 11.45 6.69 20.11
N GLN A 504 12.17 7.62 19.49
CA GLN A 504 11.61 8.60 18.55
C GLN A 504 12.51 8.73 17.33
N ALA A 505 11.90 8.72 16.13
CA ALA A 505 12.59 8.92 14.86
C ALA A 505 11.67 9.59 13.85
N ASN A 506 12.22 10.48 13.01
CA ASN A 506 11.55 11.04 11.82
C ASN A 506 10.16 11.65 12.07
N ASN A 507 9.95 12.25 13.25
CA ASN A 507 8.73 13.02 13.52
C ASN A 507 8.82 14.40 12.86
N LEU A 508 7.69 14.85 12.31
CA LEU A 508 7.54 16.11 11.59
C LEU A 508 6.56 17.04 12.31
N PHE A 509 6.64 18.33 11.99
CA PHE A 509 5.85 19.39 12.63
C PHE A 509 5.22 20.33 11.60
N ILE A 510 4.59 19.75 10.58
CA ILE A 510 4.04 20.47 9.43
C ILE A 510 2.58 20.80 9.72
N ALA A 511 2.27 22.10 9.73
CA ALA A 511 0.91 22.60 9.85
C ALA A 511 0.15 22.37 8.54
N LEU A 512 -0.97 21.66 8.62
CA LEU A 512 -1.84 21.39 7.46
C LEU A 512 -3.04 22.36 7.37
N GLY A 513 -3.13 23.33 8.28
CA GLY A 513 -4.23 24.29 8.35
C GLY A 513 -5.55 23.71 8.88
N TRP A 514 -5.56 22.45 9.35
CA TRP A 514 -6.77 21.86 9.93
C TRP A 514 -7.16 22.57 11.22
N THR A 515 -8.44 22.84 11.36
CA THR A 515 -9.01 23.49 12.54
C THR A 515 -9.59 22.46 13.52
N ALA A 516 -9.96 22.93 14.71
CA ALA A 516 -10.68 22.15 15.72
C ALA A 516 -12.00 21.54 15.20
N THR A 517 -12.66 22.20 14.26
CA THR A 517 -13.95 21.78 13.70
C THR A 517 -13.81 21.01 12.39
N GLN A 518 -12.59 20.67 11.97
CA GLN A 518 -12.36 19.93 10.74
C GLN A 518 -12.95 18.52 10.86
N THR A 519 -13.84 18.15 9.94
CA THR A 519 -14.42 16.81 9.82
C THR A 519 -13.91 16.07 8.58
N GLU A 520 -13.54 16.81 7.53
CA GLU A 520 -12.98 16.28 6.29
C GLU A 520 -11.49 16.57 6.21
N PHE A 521 -10.65 15.55 6.33
CA PHE A 521 -9.21 15.75 6.33
C PHE A 521 -8.66 15.52 4.92
N THR A 522 -7.73 16.37 4.49
CA THR A 522 -7.04 16.17 3.22
C THR A 522 -5.56 16.43 3.39
N LEU A 523 -4.76 15.60 2.73
CA LEU A 523 -3.32 15.79 2.65
C LEU A 523 -2.97 16.48 1.33
N PRO A 524 -2.32 17.67 1.33
CA PRO A 524 -2.02 18.39 0.09
C PRO A 524 -1.14 17.57 -0.88
N LEU A 525 -1.33 17.70 -2.19
CA LEU A 525 -0.60 16.94 -3.23
C LEU A 525 0.92 17.09 -3.14
N VAL A 526 1.41 18.28 -2.81
CA VAL A 526 2.84 18.60 -2.67
C VAL A 526 3.37 18.41 -1.24
N SER A 527 2.55 17.89 -0.33
CA SER A 527 2.96 17.73 1.06
C SER A 527 4.06 16.68 1.19
N PRO A 528 5.18 16.96 1.89
CA PRO A 528 6.20 15.95 2.16
C PRO A 528 5.68 14.81 3.04
N LEU A 529 4.54 14.99 3.71
CA LEU A 529 3.89 13.92 4.48
C LEU A 529 3.39 12.75 3.61
N ARG A 530 3.30 12.94 2.27
CA ARG A 530 2.93 11.88 1.33
C ARG A 530 3.99 10.79 1.13
N THR A 531 5.20 10.99 1.67
CA THR A 531 6.29 10.01 1.61
C THR A 531 7.00 9.86 2.95
N ALA A 532 6.41 10.38 4.02
CA ALA A 532 7.07 10.50 5.32
C ALA A 532 6.97 9.24 6.20
N SER A 533 6.24 8.20 5.76
CA SER A 533 6.10 6.99 6.57
C SER A 533 7.41 6.20 6.62
N SER A 534 7.46 5.28 7.58
CA SER A 534 8.52 4.26 7.70
C SER A 534 8.73 3.42 6.42
N THR A 535 7.77 3.39 5.50
CA THR A 535 7.84 2.66 4.22
C THR A 535 7.89 3.60 3.00
N GLY A 536 8.12 4.90 3.19
CA GLY A 536 8.14 5.89 2.10
C GLY A 536 6.77 6.19 1.49
N SER A 537 5.69 5.91 2.23
CA SER A 537 4.30 6.14 1.85
C SER A 537 3.68 7.33 2.62
N PRO A 538 2.44 7.73 2.30
CA PRO A 538 1.73 8.78 3.02
C PRO A 538 1.43 8.40 4.47
N ILE A 539 1.66 9.32 5.42
CA ILE A 539 1.27 9.15 6.84
C ILE A 539 -0.15 9.64 7.10
N GLY A 540 -0.72 9.27 8.25
CA GLY A 540 -2.10 9.53 8.62
C GLY A 540 -3.04 8.48 8.09
N ASP A 541 -4.34 8.67 8.31
CA ASP A 541 -5.35 7.78 7.74
C ASP A 541 -5.33 7.84 6.20
N PRO A 542 -5.16 6.69 5.50
CA PRO A 542 -5.06 6.64 4.04
C PRO A 542 -6.27 7.20 3.29
N ARG A 543 -7.42 7.37 3.95
CA ARG A 543 -8.61 7.99 3.36
C ARG A 543 -8.38 9.42 2.92
N TRP A 544 -7.51 10.15 3.63
CA TRP A 544 -7.27 11.58 3.41
C TRP A 544 -6.21 11.90 2.36
N THR A 545 -5.65 10.86 1.75
CA THR A 545 -4.53 11.02 0.82
C THR A 545 -4.97 11.03 -0.64
N TYR A 546 -6.03 10.30 -1.02
CA TYR A 546 -6.38 10.04 -2.42
C TYR A 546 -7.87 10.10 -2.71
#